data_AF-K3WL13-F1
#
_entry.id   AF-K3WL13-F1
#
_cell.length_a   1.000
_cell.length_b   1.000
_cell.length_c   1.000
_cell.angle_alpha   90.00
_cell.angle_beta   90.00
_cell.angle_gamma   90.00
#
_symmetry.space_group_name_H-M   'P 1'
#
loop_
_entity.id
_entity.type
_entity.pdbx_description
1 polymer ?
#
loop_
_entity_poly.entity_id
_entity_poly.type
_entity_poly.pdbx_seq_one_letter_code
_entity_poly.pdbx_strand_id
1 'polypeptide(L)'
;MAAKHMSVDRTLLDKDFDRYVLSTAGVEKQTAALPTSALVPLSAVQTVRKAQWDARVHYNALVADPFLSQGAKDGEAQRQRSVAYYVSAEFELMQVIFSEVEGLKVQKLLQFTLCTSRDENASLQVAGRGLIAYSDGHGELVLVKSDGDPLNVNSWRILYECKPLGSSASTLLLGASFDEVSQQFHVLVTELIDYNDKDAVYRLHAISVYSAAAKNAMDADVGGVVGLQHTATEIAVLASLPSYVSFTGSEALVLVEGKHELMVELSQAPSDAAMPDTAMFPPNAELPHVPHKRHHDESDFDDELGELLAKLPRAGIGYQGDVSERKHSQDLALDIHEKPLEERFQKSSTPFSTLDEPLHSAPDDSARNAAERLAREGAKFEAPTPDSILGGFEECDDVDPNATAAVVRVQLASDNNNVVVQAKYDINCRKFRFLCQSARTPAAFANDTTFLFQNDVHGVIFQAVESASDAEKQQVTLVHTATLPAFGFVQASKQEKKFMTFHATGAFACIGEFEKRLFIYHGAPSDAEEAKLHTCKQHVVELGDHQLLGLRVTNDRTILVLTAHHIVAITVPV
;
A
#
# COMPACT_ATOMS: atom_id res chain seq x y z
N MET A 1 23.10 16.09 21.22
CA MET A 1 23.26 14.97 20.25
C MET A 1 22.12 15.11 19.26
N ALA A 2 22.43 15.43 18.00
CA ALA A 2 21.43 15.62 16.96
C ALA A 2 20.63 14.32 16.75
N ALA A 3 19.32 14.43 16.53
CA ALA A 3 18.49 13.32 16.11
C ALA A 3 19.17 12.64 14.90
N LYS A 4 19.34 11.32 14.96
CA LYS A 4 19.91 10.55 13.85
C LYS A 4 18.89 10.58 12.71
N HIS A 5 19.03 11.56 11.82
CA HIS A 5 18.16 11.73 10.67
C HIS A 5 18.28 10.51 9.74
N MET A 6 17.15 10.08 9.15
CA MET A 6 17.15 9.18 7.99
C MET A 6 18.20 9.63 6.98
N SER A 7 19.19 8.78 6.74
CA SER A 7 20.30 9.04 5.82
C SER A 7 20.35 7.97 4.75
N VAL A 8 20.45 8.40 3.49
CA VAL A 8 20.65 7.48 2.37
C VAL A 8 22.10 7.04 2.34
N ASP A 9 22.32 5.72 2.48
CA ASP A 9 23.62 5.13 2.19
C ASP A 9 23.87 5.17 0.67
N ARG A 10 24.78 6.05 0.25
CA ARG A 10 25.15 6.24 -1.16
C ARG A 10 25.86 5.03 -1.77
N THR A 11 26.37 4.10 -0.96
CA THR A 11 26.99 2.87 -1.47
C THR A 11 25.97 1.86 -2.00
N LEU A 12 24.71 2.01 -1.59
CA LEU A 12 23.58 1.21 -2.07
C LEU A 12 22.91 1.81 -3.31
N LEU A 13 23.42 2.92 -3.84
CA LEU A 13 22.93 3.56 -5.05
C LEU A 13 23.81 3.17 -6.24
N ASP A 14 23.21 2.64 -7.30
CA ASP A 14 23.86 2.52 -8.60
C ASP A 14 23.79 3.87 -9.32
N LYS A 15 24.92 4.59 -9.33
CA LYS A 15 25.03 5.93 -9.93
C LYS A 15 24.99 5.90 -11.45
N ASP A 16 25.37 4.78 -12.04
CA ASP A 16 25.47 4.60 -13.49
C ASP A 16 24.25 3.86 -14.04
N PHE A 17 23.20 3.68 -13.21
CA PHE A 17 21.96 3.02 -13.61
C PHE A 17 21.39 3.61 -14.91
N ASP A 18 21.30 2.78 -15.94
CA ASP A 18 20.77 3.14 -17.26
C ASP A 18 19.24 3.01 -17.26
N ARG A 19 18.72 1.79 -17.14
CA ARG A 19 17.27 1.53 -17.28
C ARG A 19 16.81 0.16 -16.81
N TYR A 20 15.49 0.04 -16.73
CA TYR A 20 14.80 -1.25 -16.67
C TYR A 20 14.61 -1.87 -18.06
N VAL A 21 15.02 -3.14 -18.23
CA VAL A 21 14.89 -3.90 -19.48
C VAL A 21 13.71 -4.87 -19.39
N LEU A 22 12.79 -4.79 -20.35
CA LEU A 22 11.63 -5.65 -20.40
C LEU A 22 12.05 -7.10 -20.67
N SER A 23 11.68 -8.00 -19.75
CA SER A 23 11.89 -9.44 -19.88
C SER A 23 10.54 -10.14 -20.03
N THR A 24 10.42 -10.97 -21.07
CA THR A 24 9.24 -11.79 -21.36
C THR A 24 9.39 -13.23 -20.83
N ALA A 25 10.56 -13.59 -20.31
CA ALA A 25 10.86 -14.94 -19.84
C ALA A 25 10.87 -15.02 -18.30
N GLY A 26 10.56 -16.20 -17.76
CA GLY A 26 10.80 -16.55 -16.36
C GLY A 26 9.66 -16.26 -15.38
N VAL A 27 8.61 -15.55 -15.80
CA VAL A 27 7.41 -15.37 -14.97
C VAL A 27 6.38 -16.44 -15.31
N GLU A 28 6.06 -17.29 -14.34
CA GLU A 28 5.00 -18.29 -14.47
C GLU A 28 3.70 -17.79 -13.85
N LYS A 29 2.58 -18.07 -14.51
CA LYS A 29 1.25 -17.64 -14.09
C LYS A 29 0.32 -18.84 -13.99
N GLN A 30 -0.28 -19.02 -12.81
CA GLN A 30 -1.37 -19.96 -12.61
C GLN A 30 -2.64 -19.20 -12.21
N THR A 31 -3.79 -19.61 -12.73
CA THR A 31 -5.08 -18.96 -12.46
C THR A 31 -6.09 -20.01 -12.02
N ALA A 32 -6.86 -19.68 -10.99
CA ALA A 32 -7.98 -20.48 -10.53
C ALA A 32 -9.23 -19.61 -10.40
N ALA A 33 -10.37 -20.14 -10.84
CA ALA A 33 -11.67 -19.50 -10.63
C ALA A 33 -12.04 -19.57 -9.15
N LEU A 34 -12.68 -18.52 -8.65
CA LEU A 34 -13.18 -18.47 -7.28
C LEU A 34 -14.52 -19.25 -7.22
N PRO A 35 -14.73 -20.12 -6.21
CA PRO A 35 -16.01 -20.81 -6.03
C PRO A 35 -17.18 -19.84 -5.82
N THR A 36 -16.92 -18.77 -5.07
CA THR A 36 -17.81 -17.64 -4.83
C THR A 36 -17.02 -16.38 -5.18
N SER A 37 -17.66 -15.40 -5.84
CA SER A 37 -16.96 -14.15 -6.18
C SER A 37 -16.39 -13.46 -4.94
N ALA A 38 -15.25 -12.78 -5.08
CA ALA A 38 -14.70 -11.98 -4.00
C ALA A 38 -15.64 -10.80 -3.65
N LEU A 39 -15.67 -10.42 -2.37
CA LEU A 39 -16.42 -9.27 -1.91
C LEU A 39 -15.81 -7.99 -2.48
N VAL A 40 -16.57 -7.29 -3.32
CA VAL A 40 -16.11 -6.05 -3.94
C VAL A 40 -16.01 -4.95 -2.86
N PRO A 41 -14.94 -4.13 -2.87
CA PRO A 41 -14.84 -2.95 -2.03
C PRO A 41 -16.02 -2.00 -2.24
N LEU A 42 -16.37 -1.24 -1.19
CA LEU A 42 -17.42 -0.24 -1.26
C LEU A 42 -17.16 0.79 -2.36
N SER A 43 -18.21 1.17 -3.08
CA SER A 43 -18.12 2.23 -4.06
C SER A 43 -17.79 3.56 -3.38
N ALA A 44 -16.92 4.33 -4.02
CA ALA A 44 -16.60 5.67 -3.58
C ALA A 44 -17.55 6.65 -4.29
N VAL A 45 -18.64 7.02 -3.61
CA VAL A 45 -19.59 8.03 -4.10
C VAL A 45 -18.96 9.42 -4.06
N GLN A 46 -19.35 10.33 -4.96
CA GLN A 46 -18.71 11.65 -5.09
C GLN A 46 -18.85 12.54 -3.83
N THR A 47 -19.73 12.18 -2.90
CA THR A 47 -20.02 12.95 -1.69
C THR A 47 -19.11 12.63 -0.51
N VAL A 48 -18.21 11.63 -0.60
CA VAL A 48 -17.29 11.29 0.50
C VAL A 48 -16.02 12.15 0.47
N ARG A 49 -15.40 12.33 1.64
CA ARG A 49 -14.10 13.03 1.77
C ARG A 49 -13.01 12.27 1.01
N LYS A 50 -12.00 12.99 0.51
CA LYS A 50 -10.87 12.39 -0.22
C LYS A 50 -10.24 11.19 0.51
N ALA A 51 -9.93 11.33 1.80
CA ALA A 51 -9.33 10.24 2.56
C ALA A 51 -10.24 8.99 2.72
N GLN A 52 -11.56 9.17 2.69
CA GLN A 52 -12.52 8.07 2.68
C GLN A 52 -12.66 7.46 1.29
N TRP A 53 -12.63 8.30 0.25
CA TRP A 53 -12.55 7.84 -1.13
C TRP A 53 -11.30 6.98 -1.35
N ASP A 54 -10.13 7.46 -0.93
CA ASP A 54 -8.84 6.78 -1.07
C ASP A 54 -8.87 5.42 -0.34
N ALA A 55 -9.37 5.40 0.90
CA ALA A 55 -9.52 4.19 1.70
C ALA A 55 -10.41 3.13 1.04
N ARG A 56 -11.46 3.55 0.33
CA ARG A 56 -12.38 2.64 -0.36
C ARG A 56 -11.79 2.11 -1.67
N VAL A 57 -11.20 3.00 -2.46
CA VAL A 57 -10.70 2.70 -3.81
C VAL A 57 -9.43 1.85 -3.77
N HIS A 58 -8.51 2.16 -2.84
CA HIS A 58 -7.24 1.46 -2.69
C HIS A 58 -7.29 0.32 -1.66
N TYR A 59 -8.49 -0.07 -1.24
CA TYR A 59 -8.66 -1.19 -0.32
C TYR A 59 -8.17 -2.50 -0.95
N ASN A 60 -7.25 -3.18 -0.25
CA ASN A 60 -6.68 -4.45 -0.69
C ASN A 60 -7.38 -5.60 0.04
N ALA A 61 -8.30 -6.27 -0.65
CA ALA A 61 -9.15 -7.33 -0.11
C ALA A 61 -8.43 -8.69 0.04
N LEU A 62 -7.13 -8.75 -0.22
CA LEU A 62 -6.31 -9.95 -0.08
C LEU A 62 -5.31 -9.78 1.06
N VAL A 63 -5.21 -10.78 1.93
CA VAL A 63 -4.33 -10.75 3.11
C VAL A 63 -3.42 -11.97 3.06
N ALA A 64 -2.11 -11.76 2.99
CA ALA A 64 -1.15 -12.86 3.07
C ALA A 64 -1.14 -13.45 4.48
N ASP A 65 -0.96 -14.77 4.59
CA ASP A 65 -0.64 -15.46 5.84
C ASP A 65 0.86 -15.66 5.93
N PRO A 66 1.57 -14.82 6.68
CA PRO A 66 3.01 -14.91 6.68
C PRO A 66 3.47 -16.16 7.49
N PHE A 67 2.65 -16.69 8.41
CA PHE A 67 3.01 -17.82 9.29
C PHE A 67 2.91 -19.17 8.59
N LEU A 68 1.99 -19.28 7.61
CA LEU A 68 1.81 -20.49 6.81
C LEU A 68 2.53 -20.42 5.46
N SER A 69 2.95 -19.23 5.02
CA SER A 69 3.73 -19.06 3.78
C SER A 69 5.22 -19.41 3.95
N GLN A 70 5.63 -19.95 5.10
CA GLN A 70 7.01 -20.32 5.39
C GLN A 70 7.41 -21.65 4.74
N GLY A 71 8.62 -21.73 4.19
CA GLY A 71 9.32 -23.01 3.99
C GLY A 71 9.83 -23.54 5.33
N ALA A 72 9.74 -24.84 5.57
CA ALA A 72 10.25 -25.44 6.81
C ALA A 72 11.77 -25.14 6.96
N LYS A 73 12.19 -24.68 8.14
CA LYS A 73 13.61 -24.37 8.45
C LYS A 73 14.50 -25.62 8.58
N ASP A 74 13.92 -26.81 8.55
CA ASP A 74 14.60 -28.06 8.91
C ASP A 74 14.73 -28.99 7.72
N GLY A 75 15.79 -28.85 6.92
CA GLY A 75 16.49 -29.92 6.19
C GLY A 75 15.73 -30.78 5.16
N GLU A 76 14.41 -30.75 5.11
CA GLU A 76 13.58 -31.34 4.07
C GLU A 76 13.50 -30.33 2.93
N ALA A 77 13.90 -30.76 1.74
CA ALA A 77 13.64 -30.05 0.51
C ALA A 77 12.12 -29.95 0.31
N GLN A 78 11.47 -28.97 0.95
CA GLN A 78 10.02 -28.88 1.01
C GLN A 78 9.50 -27.50 0.57
N ARG A 79 8.83 -27.57 -0.59
CA ARG A 79 7.72 -26.75 -1.09
C ARG A 79 7.53 -25.41 -0.37
N GLN A 80 8.13 -24.35 -0.92
CA GLN A 80 7.64 -22.99 -0.67
C GLN A 80 6.15 -22.96 -1.00
N ARG A 81 5.34 -22.60 0.00
CA ARG A 81 3.90 -22.47 -0.12
C ARG A 81 3.55 -21.02 0.15
N SER A 82 2.51 -20.53 -0.52
CA SER A 82 1.89 -19.24 -0.28
C SER A 82 0.49 -19.45 0.21
N VAL A 83 0.14 -18.80 1.31
CA VAL A 83 -1.20 -18.84 1.87
C VAL A 83 -1.72 -17.41 2.01
N ALA A 84 -2.97 -17.19 1.64
CA ALA A 84 -3.64 -15.91 1.78
C ALA A 84 -5.15 -16.10 2.04
N TYR A 85 -5.81 -15.04 2.49
CA TYR A 85 -7.24 -15.02 2.78
C TYR A 85 -7.94 -13.84 2.11
N TYR A 86 -9.20 -14.03 1.80
CA TYR A 86 -10.12 -12.98 1.37
C TYR A 86 -11.55 -13.29 1.86
N VAL A 87 -12.44 -12.31 1.76
CA VAL A 87 -13.87 -12.47 2.06
C VAL A 87 -14.64 -12.61 0.76
N SER A 88 -15.50 -13.63 0.63
CA SER A 88 -16.37 -13.77 -0.53
C SER A 88 -17.57 -12.82 -0.47
N ALA A 89 -18.26 -12.62 -1.60
CA ALA A 89 -19.49 -11.84 -1.69
C ALA A 89 -20.61 -12.36 -0.79
N GLU A 90 -20.54 -13.64 -0.39
CA GLU A 90 -21.44 -14.26 0.56
C GLU A 90 -20.94 -14.19 2.02
N PHE A 91 -19.91 -13.37 2.31
CA PHE A 91 -19.32 -13.21 3.64
C PHE A 91 -18.69 -14.50 4.17
N GLU A 92 -18.07 -15.26 3.26
CA GLU A 92 -17.31 -16.46 3.61
C GLU A 92 -15.83 -16.11 3.78
N LEU A 93 -15.19 -16.66 4.81
CA LEU A 93 -13.74 -16.65 4.93
C LEU A 93 -13.17 -17.68 3.95
N MET A 94 -12.45 -17.19 2.94
CA MET A 94 -11.83 -18.01 1.91
C MET A 94 -10.32 -18.07 2.11
N GLN A 95 -9.74 -19.26 1.95
CA GLN A 95 -8.29 -19.48 1.98
C GLN A 95 -7.79 -19.86 0.59
N VAL A 96 -6.71 -19.20 0.18
CA VAL A 96 -5.94 -19.48 -1.03
C VAL A 96 -4.66 -20.18 -0.61
N ILE A 97 -4.33 -21.30 -1.25
CA ILE A 97 -3.09 -22.04 -1.05
C ILE A 97 -2.43 -22.24 -2.41
N PHE A 98 -1.17 -21.84 -2.54
CA PHE A 98 -0.38 -22.07 -3.74
C PHE A 98 0.94 -22.75 -3.38
N SER A 99 1.34 -23.74 -4.17
CA SER A 99 2.74 -24.17 -4.24
C SER A 99 3.04 -24.57 -5.68
N GLU A 100 4.29 -24.47 -6.10
CA GLU A 100 4.69 -24.86 -7.46
C GLU A 100 4.41 -26.34 -7.76
N VAL A 101 4.33 -27.20 -6.72
CA VAL A 101 4.12 -28.64 -6.88
C VAL A 101 2.64 -29.04 -6.85
N GLU A 102 1.86 -28.46 -5.93
CA GLU A 102 0.44 -28.81 -5.74
C GLU A 102 -0.50 -27.90 -6.54
N GLY A 103 0.02 -26.79 -7.07
CA GLY A 103 -0.74 -25.77 -7.76
C GLY A 103 -1.55 -24.86 -6.83
N LEU A 104 -2.46 -24.10 -7.45
CA LEU A 104 -3.32 -23.10 -6.81
C LEU A 104 -4.67 -23.73 -6.41
N LYS A 105 -5.00 -23.64 -5.12
CA LYS A 105 -6.24 -24.14 -4.51
C LYS A 105 -6.95 -23.02 -3.75
N VAL A 106 -8.29 -23.02 -3.82
CA VAL A 106 -9.15 -22.12 -3.04
C VAL A 106 -10.14 -22.96 -2.25
N GLN A 107 -10.35 -22.65 -0.97
CA GLN A 107 -11.28 -23.35 -0.10
C GLN A 107 -12.01 -22.42 0.88
N LYS A 108 -13.28 -22.73 1.17
CA LYS A 108 -14.06 -22.07 2.21
C LYS A 108 -13.66 -22.60 3.58
N LEU A 109 -13.40 -21.70 4.53
CA LEU A 109 -13.09 -22.05 5.92
C LEU A 109 -14.30 -21.87 6.83
N LEU A 110 -14.97 -20.72 6.73
CA LEU A 110 -16.03 -20.34 7.65
C LEU A 110 -17.03 -19.39 6.97
N GLN A 111 -18.22 -19.28 7.55
CA GLN A 111 -19.28 -18.36 7.13
C GLN A 111 -19.47 -17.31 8.22
N PHE A 112 -19.36 -16.03 7.88
CA PHE A 112 -19.72 -14.93 8.76
C PHE A 112 -21.19 -14.54 8.59
N THR A 113 -21.70 -13.76 9.53
CA THR A 113 -23.00 -13.11 9.42
C THR A 113 -23.01 -12.18 8.20
N LEU A 114 -24.07 -12.26 7.40
CA LEU A 114 -24.24 -11.43 6.22
C LEU A 114 -24.46 -9.97 6.65
N CYS A 115 -23.58 -9.07 6.19
CA CYS A 115 -23.69 -7.63 6.46
C CYS A 115 -23.80 -6.83 5.14
N THR A 116 -25.02 -6.46 4.74
CA THR A 116 -25.24 -5.70 3.50
C THR A 116 -25.19 -4.18 3.70
N SER A 117 -25.27 -3.71 4.95
CA SER A 117 -25.31 -2.29 5.33
C SER A 117 -23.96 -1.80 5.83
N ARG A 118 -22.88 -2.05 5.08
CA ARG A 118 -21.52 -1.68 5.48
C ARG A 118 -21.24 -0.21 5.17
N ASP A 119 -20.67 0.49 6.15
CA ASP A 119 -20.19 1.86 5.99
C ASP A 119 -18.70 1.90 5.65
N GLU A 120 -17.96 0.86 6.06
CA GLU A 120 -16.56 0.61 5.75
C GLU A 120 -16.34 -0.74 5.05
N ASN A 121 -15.15 -0.93 4.47
CA ASN A 121 -14.81 -2.21 3.86
C ASN A 121 -14.69 -3.33 4.91
N ALA A 122 -15.25 -4.49 4.58
CA ALA A 122 -15.03 -5.69 5.38
C ALA A 122 -13.55 -6.09 5.29
N SER A 123 -12.91 -6.31 6.44
CA SER A 123 -11.46 -6.36 6.58
C SER A 123 -10.95 -7.54 7.39
N LEU A 124 -9.77 -8.04 7.01
CA LEU A 124 -9.15 -9.24 7.56
C LEU A 124 -7.70 -8.95 7.93
N GLN A 125 -7.22 -9.54 9.02
CA GLN A 125 -5.81 -9.53 9.40
C GLN A 125 -5.43 -10.86 10.04
N VAL A 126 -4.24 -11.37 9.72
CA VAL A 126 -3.69 -12.58 10.35
C VAL A 126 -2.98 -12.17 11.63
N ALA A 127 -3.56 -12.56 12.77
CA ALA A 127 -3.04 -12.20 14.09
C ALA A 127 -1.93 -13.16 14.55
N GLY A 128 -1.91 -14.39 14.03
CA GLY A 128 -0.99 -15.44 14.45
C GLY A 128 -1.18 -16.69 13.60
N ARG A 129 -0.38 -17.73 13.85
CA ARG A 129 -0.53 -19.01 13.15
C ARG A 129 -1.90 -19.62 13.44
N GLY A 130 -2.77 -19.66 12.43
CA GLY A 130 -4.15 -20.16 12.57
C GLY A 130 -5.08 -19.22 13.35
N LEU A 131 -4.75 -17.92 13.42
CA LEU A 131 -5.54 -16.89 14.10
C LEU A 131 -5.82 -15.72 13.16
N ILE A 132 -7.10 -15.37 13.01
CA ILE A 132 -7.57 -14.31 12.10
C ILE A 132 -8.49 -13.37 12.86
N ALA A 133 -8.31 -12.07 12.65
CA ALA A 133 -9.27 -11.04 13.02
C ALA A 133 -10.04 -10.59 11.78
N TYR A 134 -11.34 -10.37 11.93
CA TYR A 134 -12.25 -9.92 10.88
C TYR A 134 -13.08 -8.75 11.39
N SER A 135 -13.24 -7.70 10.59
CA SER A 135 -14.27 -6.68 10.76
C SER A 135 -15.26 -6.74 9.60
N ASP A 136 -16.55 -6.66 9.90
CA ASP A 136 -17.61 -6.62 8.88
C ASP A 136 -17.73 -5.28 8.16
N GLY A 137 -17.07 -4.23 8.66
CA GLY A 137 -17.19 -2.86 8.14
C GLY A 137 -18.42 -2.09 8.63
N HIS A 138 -19.24 -2.70 9.50
CA HIS A 138 -20.37 -2.07 10.19
C HIS A 138 -20.17 -2.03 11.73
N GLY A 139 -19.03 -2.55 12.21
CA GLY A 139 -18.59 -2.42 13.59
C GLY A 139 -18.43 -3.74 14.34
N GLU A 140 -18.82 -4.86 13.75
CA GLU A 140 -18.63 -6.19 14.33
C GLU A 140 -17.20 -6.66 14.11
N LEU A 141 -16.52 -6.99 15.21
CA LEU A 141 -15.19 -7.59 15.25
C LEU A 141 -15.33 -9.07 15.62
N VAL A 142 -14.80 -9.95 14.76
CA VAL A 142 -14.81 -11.40 14.94
C VAL A 142 -13.37 -11.91 15.00
N LEU A 143 -13.06 -12.70 16.02
CA LEU A 143 -11.80 -13.44 16.13
C LEU A 143 -12.04 -14.90 15.80
N VAL A 144 -11.24 -15.46 14.89
CA VAL A 144 -11.35 -16.83 14.40
C VAL A 144 -10.07 -17.58 14.71
N LYS A 145 -10.19 -18.84 15.12
CA LYS A 145 -9.08 -19.73 15.47
C LYS A 145 -9.22 -21.09 14.78
N SER A 146 -8.09 -21.65 14.35
CA SER A 146 -7.92 -23.07 14.05
C SER A 146 -7.55 -23.86 15.31
N ASP A 147 -8.35 -24.87 15.69
CA ASP A 147 -8.04 -25.79 16.81
C ASP A 147 -7.05 -26.92 16.42
N GLY A 148 -6.55 -26.91 15.18
CA GLY A 148 -5.61 -27.91 14.66
C GLY A 148 -4.77 -27.34 13.51
N ASP A 149 -4.55 -28.15 12.48
CA ASP A 149 -3.88 -27.69 11.25
C ASP A 149 -4.70 -26.58 10.58
N PRO A 150 -4.16 -25.35 10.44
CA PRO A 150 -4.85 -24.24 9.78
C PRO A 150 -5.16 -24.47 8.28
N LEU A 151 -4.58 -25.50 7.66
CA LEU A 151 -4.87 -25.88 6.27
C LEU A 151 -6.06 -26.84 6.17
N ASN A 152 -6.51 -27.41 7.29
CA ASN A 152 -7.71 -28.24 7.35
C ASN A 152 -8.94 -27.34 7.48
N VAL A 153 -9.89 -27.43 6.56
CA VAL A 153 -11.12 -26.62 6.58
C VAL A 153 -11.97 -26.84 7.84
N ASN A 154 -11.90 -28.02 8.46
CA ASN A 154 -12.74 -28.37 9.61
C ASN A 154 -12.16 -27.94 10.96
N SER A 155 -10.98 -27.31 10.99
CA SER A 155 -10.34 -26.89 12.25
C SER A 155 -10.75 -25.49 12.69
N TRP A 156 -11.40 -24.71 11.81
CA TRP A 156 -11.70 -23.30 12.06
C TRP A 156 -13.02 -23.10 12.79
N ARG A 157 -13.01 -22.22 13.80
CA ARG A 157 -14.20 -21.75 14.50
C ARG A 157 -14.07 -20.31 14.95
N ILE A 158 -15.22 -19.70 15.21
CA ILE A 158 -15.30 -18.38 15.84
C ILE A 158 -14.94 -18.52 17.32
N LEU A 159 -13.98 -17.72 17.76
CA LEU A 159 -13.50 -17.65 19.14
C LEU A 159 -14.21 -16.54 19.92
N TYR A 160 -14.45 -15.40 19.27
CA TYR A 160 -15.01 -14.21 19.91
C TYR A 160 -15.71 -13.31 18.88
N GLU A 161 -16.82 -12.70 19.29
CA GLU A 161 -17.55 -11.70 18.50
C GLU A 161 -17.91 -10.53 19.42
N CYS A 162 -17.66 -9.30 18.98
CA CYS A 162 -18.09 -8.11 19.71
C CYS A 162 -18.28 -6.90 18.80
N LYS A 163 -18.91 -5.85 19.35
CA LYS A 163 -18.91 -4.51 18.76
C LYS A 163 -18.08 -3.59 19.66
N PRO A 164 -16.75 -3.50 19.46
CA PRO A 164 -15.86 -2.95 20.47
C PRO A 164 -16.05 -1.46 20.76
N LEU A 165 -16.64 -0.73 19.80
CA LEU A 165 -16.94 0.70 19.91
C LEU A 165 -18.44 0.98 20.06
N GLY A 166 -19.25 -0.05 20.31
CA GLY A 166 -20.71 0.03 20.33
C GLY A 166 -21.35 -0.17 18.95
N SER A 167 -22.69 -0.09 18.90
CA SER A 167 -23.46 -0.48 17.71
C SER A 167 -23.55 0.58 16.60
N SER A 168 -23.10 1.81 16.87
CA SER A 168 -23.19 2.94 15.95
C SER A 168 -21.89 3.25 15.22
N ALA A 169 -20.78 2.63 15.61
CA ALA A 169 -19.46 2.92 15.08
C ALA A 169 -19.04 1.82 14.09
N SER A 170 -18.92 2.19 12.82
CA SER A 170 -18.33 1.34 11.79
C SER A 170 -16.82 1.24 11.98
N THR A 171 -16.25 0.05 11.85
CA THR A 171 -14.82 -0.18 12.06
C THR A 171 -14.13 -0.75 10.83
N LEU A 172 -12.97 -0.20 10.49
CA LEU A 172 -12.04 -0.78 9.52
C LEU A 172 -10.83 -1.36 10.27
N LEU A 173 -10.57 -2.64 10.06
CA LEU A 173 -9.46 -3.38 10.67
C LEU A 173 -8.14 -3.11 9.92
N LEU A 174 -7.18 -2.51 10.62
CA LEU A 174 -5.88 -2.14 10.05
C LEU A 174 -4.78 -3.15 10.33
N GLY A 175 -4.87 -3.85 11.47
CA GLY A 175 -3.84 -4.77 11.90
C GLY A 175 -4.27 -5.60 13.10
N ALA A 176 -3.71 -6.80 13.23
CA ALA A 176 -3.92 -7.66 14.38
C ALA A 176 -2.64 -8.44 14.74
N SER A 177 -2.51 -8.79 16.01
CA SER A 177 -1.44 -9.61 16.57
C SER A 177 -1.99 -10.41 17.75
N PHE A 178 -1.50 -11.64 17.92
CA PHE A 178 -1.71 -12.43 19.12
C PHE A 178 -0.40 -12.48 19.90
N ASP A 179 -0.40 -11.94 21.11
CA ASP A 179 0.74 -12.03 22.01
C ASP A 179 0.66 -13.34 22.80
N GLU A 180 1.58 -14.26 22.50
CA GLU A 180 1.67 -15.55 23.18
C GLU A 180 2.04 -15.42 24.67
N VAL A 181 2.73 -14.35 25.07
CA VAL A 181 3.16 -14.15 26.46
C VAL A 181 1.97 -13.74 27.32
N SER A 182 1.25 -12.68 26.92
CA SER A 182 0.07 -12.20 27.65
C SER A 182 -1.20 -12.99 27.34
N GLN A 183 -1.18 -13.85 26.31
CA GLN A 183 -2.36 -14.57 25.79
C GLN A 183 -3.49 -13.62 25.38
N GLN A 184 -3.14 -12.48 24.79
CA GLN A 184 -4.08 -11.45 24.36
C GLN A 184 -4.05 -11.25 22.84
N PHE A 185 -5.21 -10.91 22.29
CA PHE A 185 -5.27 -10.34 20.95
C PHE A 185 -5.15 -8.83 21.06
N HIS A 186 -4.27 -8.27 20.23
CA HIS A 186 -4.20 -6.84 20.00
C HIS A 186 -4.64 -6.54 18.58
N VAL A 187 -5.58 -5.61 18.46
CA VAL A 187 -6.21 -5.26 17.18
C VAL A 187 -6.22 -3.75 17.04
N LEU A 188 -5.76 -3.24 15.90
CA LEU A 188 -5.88 -1.83 15.56
C LEU A 188 -7.02 -1.64 14.56
N VAL A 189 -7.97 -0.78 14.94
CA VAL A 189 -9.14 -0.45 14.12
C VAL A 189 -9.26 1.06 13.96
N THR A 190 -9.90 1.49 12.89
CA THR A 190 -10.32 2.88 12.72
C THR A 190 -11.84 2.99 12.75
N GLU A 191 -12.32 4.06 13.35
CA GLU A 191 -13.70 4.52 13.32
C GLU A 191 -13.78 5.72 12.37
N LEU A 192 -14.75 5.72 11.46
CA LEU A 192 -15.04 6.89 10.63
C LEU A 192 -15.76 7.93 11.49
N ILE A 193 -15.27 9.18 11.50
CA ILE A 193 -15.87 10.23 12.31
C ILE A 193 -16.71 11.19 11.46
N ASP A 194 -17.97 11.36 11.86
CA ASP A 194 -18.89 12.36 11.30
C ASP A 194 -18.69 13.72 12.00
N TYR A 195 -17.51 14.32 11.86
CA TYR A 195 -17.18 15.60 12.51
C TYR A 195 -17.30 16.79 11.55
N ASN A 196 -17.77 17.93 12.07
CA ASN A 196 -17.66 19.25 11.40
C ASN A 196 -16.20 19.76 11.28
N ASP A 197 -15.22 19.02 11.82
CA ASP A 197 -13.81 19.29 11.59
C ASP A 197 -13.46 18.95 10.13
N LYS A 198 -12.90 19.91 9.42
CA LYS A 198 -12.56 19.78 8.00
C LYS A 198 -11.40 18.81 7.76
N ASP A 199 -10.57 18.59 8.77
CA ASP A 199 -9.30 17.89 8.58
C ASP A 199 -9.28 16.49 9.18
N ALA A 200 -10.06 16.20 10.23
CA ALA A 200 -10.11 14.89 10.87
C ALA A 200 -11.14 13.97 10.17
N VAL A 201 -10.75 12.74 9.83
CA VAL A 201 -11.61 11.77 9.15
C VAL A 201 -11.74 10.48 9.94
N TYR A 202 -10.67 10.03 10.60
CA TYR A 202 -10.64 8.75 11.31
C TYR A 202 -10.20 8.91 12.76
N ARG A 203 -10.75 8.06 13.63
CA ARG A 203 -10.26 7.84 14.98
C ARG A 203 -9.60 6.47 15.05
N LEU A 204 -8.36 6.41 15.47
CA LEU A 204 -7.59 5.18 15.62
C LEU A 204 -7.77 4.62 17.04
N HIS A 205 -8.12 3.33 17.15
CA HIS A 205 -8.32 2.63 18.41
C HIS A 205 -7.47 1.36 18.50
N ALA A 206 -6.97 1.06 19.70
CA ALA A 206 -6.48 -0.25 20.07
C ALA A 206 -7.56 -1.03 20.80
N ILE A 207 -7.87 -2.23 20.30
CA ILE A 207 -8.74 -3.19 20.95
C ILE A 207 -7.86 -4.33 21.48
N SER A 208 -7.84 -4.51 22.79
CA SER A 208 -7.23 -5.68 23.42
C SER A 208 -8.32 -6.66 23.84
N VAL A 209 -8.20 -7.93 23.44
CA VAL A 209 -9.12 -9.01 23.83
C VAL A 209 -8.37 -10.05 24.68
N TYR A 210 -8.90 -10.35 25.86
CA TYR A 210 -8.23 -11.18 26.87
C TYR A 210 -9.22 -12.05 27.64
N SER A 211 -8.71 -13.09 28.32
CA SER A 211 -9.52 -13.94 29.21
C SER A 211 -9.72 -13.28 30.57
N ALA A 212 -10.96 -13.18 31.05
CA ALA A 212 -11.26 -12.63 32.37
C ALA A 212 -10.58 -13.41 33.51
N ALA A 213 -10.38 -14.73 33.34
CA ALA A 213 -9.68 -15.57 34.32
C ALA A 213 -8.18 -15.27 34.41
N ALA A 214 -7.55 -14.81 33.32
CA ALA A 214 -6.15 -14.40 33.33
C ALA A 214 -5.92 -13.09 34.12
N LYS A 215 -6.94 -12.23 34.20
CA LYS A 215 -6.89 -10.93 34.88
C LYS A 215 -7.05 -11.02 36.40
N ASN A 216 -7.79 -12.01 36.89
CA ASN A 216 -8.17 -12.14 38.31
C ASN A 216 -7.36 -13.19 39.10
N ALA A 217 -6.17 -13.59 38.63
CA ALA A 217 -5.32 -14.54 39.37
C ALA A 217 -4.81 -14.05 40.74
N MET A 218 -5.16 -12.83 41.15
CA MET A 218 -4.97 -12.33 42.53
C MET A 218 -6.25 -12.24 43.37
N ASP A 219 -7.45 -12.44 42.81
CA ASP A 219 -8.67 -12.44 43.61
C ASP A 219 -9.81 -13.26 42.99
N ALA A 220 -10.27 -14.22 43.79
CA ALA A 220 -11.57 -14.88 43.81
C ALA A 220 -11.82 -16.17 43.00
N ASP A 221 -12.11 -17.20 43.81
CA ASP A 221 -13.12 -18.24 43.61
C ASP A 221 -14.51 -17.64 43.26
N VAL A 222 -15.40 -18.47 42.72
CA VAL A 222 -16.82 -18.27 42.32
C VAL A 222 -17.07 -18.31 40.80
N GLY A 223 -17.76 -19.39 40.41
CA GLY A 223 -18.06 -19.79 39.05
C GLY A 223 -19.07 -18.93 38.28
N GLY A 224 -18.77 -18.83 36.99
CA GLY A 224 -19.60 -18.32 35.90
C GLY A 224 -18.78 -18.48 34.61
N VAL A 225 -19.41 -18.91 33.52
CA VAL A 225 -18.75 -19.34 32.27
C VAL A 225 -17.64 -18.37 31.83
N VAL A 226 -16.41 -18.88 31.75
CA VAL A 226 -15.16 -18.14 31.55
C VAL A 226 -15.11 -17.53 30.14
N GLY A 227 -15.45 -16.24 30.04
CA GLY A 227 -15.62 -15.50 28.79
C GLY A 227 -14.49 -14.51 28.50
N LEU A 228 -14.16 -14.37 27.21
CA LEU A 228 -13.28 -13.32 26.72
C LEU A 228 -13.93 -11.93 26.90
N GLN A 229 -13.12 -10.95 27.25
CA GLN A 229 -13.49 -9.55 27.36
C GLN A 229 -12.61 -8.71 26.44
N HIS A 230 -13.07 -7.51 26.10
CA HIS A 230 -12.26 -6.56 25.34
C HIS A 230 -12.23 -5.20 26.02
N THR A 231 -11.20 -4.43 25.70
CA THR A 231 -11.09 -3.00 26.04
C THR A 231 -10.73 -2.24 24.78
N ALA A 232 -11.33 -1.08 24.58
CA ALA A 232 -11.04 -0.17 23.49
C ALA A 232 -10.35 1.08 24.05
N THR A 233 -9.22 1.45 23.47
CA THR A 233 -8.47 2.66 23.84
C THR A 233 -8.22 3.49 22.60
N GLU A 234 -8.68 4.74 22.63
CA GLU A 234 -8.42 5.72 21.58
C GLU A 234 -6.93 6.11 21.58
N ILE A 235 -6.29 6.13 20.42
CA ILE A 235 -4.86 6.44 20.26
C ILE A 235 -4.67 7.81 19.62
N ALA A 236 -5.41 8.08 18.55
CA ALA A 236 -5.20 9.28 17.74
C ALA A 236 -6.43 9.63 16.89
N VAL A 237 -6.53 10.90 16.52
CA VAL A 237 -7.41 11.39 15.46
C VAL A 237 -6.57 11.72 14.23
N LEU A 238 -7.01 11.27 13.05
CA LEU A 238 -6.21 11.24 11.83
C LEU A 238 -6.96 11.86 10.64
N ALA A 239 -6.21 12.56 9.77
CA ALA A 239 -6.73 13.07 8.51
C ALA A 239 -6.87 11.99 7.41
N SER A 240 -6.07 10.93 7.48
CA SER A 240 -6.11 9.78 6.59
C SER A 240 -5.91 8.47 7.36
N LEU A 241 -6.17 7.34 6.69
CA LEU A 241 -5.84 6.05 7.28
C LEU A 241 -4.32 5.92 7.47
N PRO A 242 -3.86 5.23 8.52
CA PRO A 242 -2.46 4.83 8.63
C PRO A 242 -2.02 4.05 7.41
N SER A 243 -0.91 4.47 6.80
CA SER A 243 -0.38 3.87 5.58
C SER A 243 0.42 2.59 5.85
N TYR A 244 0.78 2.36 7.12
CA TYR A 244 1.42 1.13 7.57
C TYR A 244 1.06 0.80 9.02
N VAL A 245 0.91 -0.50 9.30
CA VAL A 245 0.79 -1.06 10.65
C VAL A 245 1.62 -2.34 10.73
N SER A 246 2.52 -2.44 11.71
CA SER A 246 3.16 -3.69 12.13
C SER A 246 3.06 -3.95 13.62
N PHE A 247 3.25 -5.21 14.00
CA PHE A 247 3.25 -5.64 15.39
C PHE A 247 4.50 -6.46 15.69
N THR A 248 5.02 -6.26 16.90
CA THR A 248 6.06 -7.08 17.53
C THR A 248 5.57 -7.38 18.94
N GLY A 249 4.94 -8.54 19.14
CA GLY A 249 4.28 -8.87 20.41
C GLY A 249 3.18 -7.87 20.78
N SER A 250 3.32 -7.24 21.95
CA SER A 250 2.43 -6.21 22.49
C SER A 250 2.71 -4.80 21.95
N GLU A 251 3.62 -4.62 21.02
CA GLU A 251 3.93 -3.30 20.45
C GLU A 251 3.44 -3.21 19.02
N ALA A 252 2.94 -2.03 18.64
CA ALA A 252 2.60 -1.69 17.27
C ALA A 252 3.45 -0.53 16.74
N LEU A 253 3.86 -0.63 15.49
CA LEU A 253 4.48 0.45 14.74
C LEU A 253 3.49 0.94 13.68
N VAL A 254 3.15 2.22 13.72
CA VAL A 254 2.12 2.83 12.88
C VAL A 254 2.72 4.00 12.11
N LEU A 255 2.62 4.00 10.78
CA LEU A 255 2.98 5.16 9.96
C LEU A 255 1.71 5.97 9.66
N VAL A 256 1.71 7.22 10.09
CA VAL A 256 0.62 8.16 9.85
C VAL A 256 1.09 9.26 8.89
N GLU A 257 0.25 9.61 7.93
CA GLU A 257 0.48 10.71 6.99
C GLU A 257 -0.54 11.84 7.24
N GLY A 258 -0.14 13.07 6.97
CA GLY A 258 -0.94 14.26 7.19
C GLY A 258 -1.12 14.63 8.66
N LYS A 259 -2.08 15.53 8.89
CA LYS A 259 -2.43 16.05 10.22
C LYS A 259 -2.96 14.93 11.11
N HIS A 260 -2.39 14.82 12.29
CA HIS A 260 -2.77 13.85 13.31
C HIS A 260 -2.62 14.44 14.71
N GLU A 261 -3.48 14.02 15.62
CA GLU A 261 -3.46 14.40 17.04
C GLU A 261 -3.45 13.13 17.89
N LEU A 262 -2.48 12.99 18.80
CA LEU A 262 -2.40 11.86 19.71
C LEU A 262 -3.31 12.09 20.91
N MET A 263 -4.11 11.09 21.25
CA MET A 263 -5.06 11.11 22.37
C MET A 263 -4.54 10.40 23.62
N VAL A 264 -3.39 9.75 23.51
CA VAL A 264 -2.67 9.11 24.61
C VAL A 264 -1.36 9.84 24.91
N GLU A 265 -0.92 9.76 26.15
CA GLU A 265 0.33 10.39 26.59
C GLU A 265 1.53 9.78 25.86
N LEU A 266 2.46 10.67 25.45
CA LEU A 266 3.76 10.30 24.94
C LEU A 266 4.71 10.07 26.13
N SER A 267 5.18 8.85 26.36
CA SER A 267 6.00 8.52 27.55
C SER A 267 7.35 9.22 27.60
N GLN A 268 7.83 9.73 26.46
CA GLN A 268 9.04 10.53 26.38
C GLN A 268 8.70 11.91 25.82
N ALA A 269 8.61 12.93 26.69
CA ALA A 269 8.62 14.31 26.21
C ALA A 269 9.90 14.54 25.39
N PRO A 270 9.83 15.21 24.23
CA PRO A 270 11.03 15.57 23.51
C PRO A 270 11.93 16.38 24.45
N SER A 271 13.15 15.90 24.68
CA SER A 271 14.14 16.68 25.41
C SER A 271 14.30 18.02 24.69
N ASP A 272 14.10 19.12 25.40
CA ASP A 272 14.33 20.49 24.91
C ASP A 272 15.71 20.58 24.24
N ALA A 273 15.73 20.41 22.93
CA ALA A 273 16.88 20.62 22.08
C ALA A 273 16.51 21.76 21.14
N ALA A 274 16.81 22.97 21.61
CA ALA A 274 16.92 24.23 20.88
C ALA A 274 15.95 24.42 19.70
N MET A 275 14.87 25.16 19.96
CA MET A 275 14.16 25.94 18.94
C MET A 275 15.18 26.66 18.04
N PRO A 276 15.15 26.51 16.71
CA PRO A 276 15.78 27.50 15.85
C PRO A 276 14.95 28.78 15.95
N ASP A 277 15.61 29.91 16.18
CA ASP A 277 15.01 31.24 16.28
C ASP A 277 14.00 31.49 15.15
N THR A 278 12.71 31.54 15.52
CA THR A 278 11.68 32.21 14.74
C THR A 278 12.01 33.70 14.68
N ALA A 279 12.76 34.11 13.66
CA ALA A 279 12.88 35.51 13.29
C ALA A 279 11.49 36.03 12.89
N MET A 280 10.95 36.94 13.70
CA MET A 280 9.77 37.73 13.39
C MET A 280 9.97 38.48 12.06
N PHE A 281 9.21 38.12 11.02
CA PHE A 281 8.96 39.02 9.90
C PHE A 281 7.82 39.99 10.26
N PRO A 282 7.94 41.30 9.99
CA PRO A 282 6.90 42.27 10.27
C PRO A 282 5.71 42.12 9.30
N PRO A 283 4.48 42.43 9.72
CA PRO A 283 3.30 42.33 8.86
C PRO A 283 3.23 43.57 7.96
N ASN A 284 3.40 43.34 6.65
CA ASN A 284 3.08 44.19 5.49
C ASN A 284 4.27 44.34 4.54
N ALA A 285 4.45 43.35 3.68
CA ALA A 285 5.02 43.54 2.35
C ALA A 285 4.34 42.52 1.43
N GLU A 286 3.67 43.01 0.39
CA GLU A 286 3.18 42.19 -0.72
C GLU A 286 4.39 41.48 -1.34
N LEU A 287 4.43 40.14 -1.24
CA LEU A 287 5.48 39.33 -1.84
C LEU A 287 5.11 39.01 -3.30
N PRO A 288 6.00 39.26 -4.27
CA PRO A 288 5.78 38.87 -5.66
C PRO A 288 5.79 37.34 -5.80
N HIS A 289 4.95 36.80 -6.69
CA HIS A 289 4.92 35.38 -7.05
C HIS A 289 6.34 34.87 -7.39
N VAL A 290 6.86 33.98 -6.54
CA VAL A 290 8.11 33.25 -6.78
C VAL A 290 7.74 31.88 -7.39
N PRO A 291 8.33 31.46 -8.52
CA PRO A 291 8.00 30.20 -9.17
C PRO A 291 8.45 28.97 -8.36
N HIS A 292 7.61 27.94 -8.34
CA HIS A 292 7.68 26.72 -7.53
C HIS A 292 8.76 25.68 -7.95
N LYS A 293 9.95 26.12 -8.35
CA LYS A 293 11.09 25.20 -8.57
C LYS A 293 11.85 24.98 -7.27
N ARG A 294 12.30 23.74 -7.03
CA ARG A 294 13.28 23.41 -5.99
C ARG A 294 14.43 24.41 -6.07
N HIS A 295 14.65 25.19 -5.02
CA HIS A 295 15.91 25.90 -4.86
C HIS A 295 16.94 24.84 -4.50
N HIS A 296 17.75 24.45 -5.47
CA HIS A 296 18.97 23.71 -5.21
C HIS A 296 19.87 24.64 -4.38
N ASP A 297 20.24 24.19 -3.19
CA ASP A 297 21.31 24.85 -2.42
C ASP A 297 22.62 24.52 -3.17
N GLU A 298 23.06 25.44 -4.04
CA GLU A 298 24.25 25.24 -4.89
C GLU A 298 25.56 25.14 -4.09
N SER A 299 25.48 25.18 -2.76
CA SER A 299 26.63 25.05 -1.85
C SER A 299 27.01 23.61 -1.51
N ASP A 300 26.20 22.61 -1.89
CA ASP A 300 26.43 21.18 -1.60
C ASP A 300 26.66 20.31 -2.86
N PHE A 301 26.75 20.92 -4.05
CA PHE A 301 27.01 20.21 -5.30
C PHE A 301 28.49 20.31 -5.67
N ASP A 302 29.21 19.19 -5.62
CA ASP A 302 30.41 19.03 -6.44
C ASP A 302 29.99 19.10 -7.92
N ASP A 303 30.69 19.94 -8.70
CA ASP A 303 30.47 20.21 -10.13
C ASP A 303 30.33 18.94 -11.02
N GLU A 304 30.74 17.78 -10.49
CA GLU A 304 30.69 16.47 -11.15
C GLU A 304 29.26 15.88 -11.23
N LEU A 305 28.37 16.19 -10.26
CA LEU A 305 27.01 15.65 -10.21
C LEU A 305 26.07 16.34 -11.23
N GLY A 306 26.29 17.62 -11.50
CA GLY A 306 25.55 18.38 -12.53
C GLY A 306 25.83 17.88 -13.95
N GLU A 307 27.07 17.47 -14.22
CA GLU A 307 27.46 16.85 -15.49
C GLU A 307 26.92 15.42 -15.66
N LEU A 308 26.70 14.69 -14.56
CA LEU A 308 26.12 13.34 -14.53
C LEU A 308 24.62 13.35 -14.87
N LEU A 309 23.87 14.32 -14.33
CA LEU A 309 22.42 14.47 -14.60
C LEU A 309 22.13 14.87 -16.07
N ALA A 310 23.10 15.46 -16.76
CA ALA A 310 23.00 15.76 -18.19
C ALA A 310 23.20 14.52 -19.09
N LYS A 311 23.75 13.42 -18.54
CA LYS A 311 24.13 12.20 -19.29
C LYS A 311 23.14 11.05 -19.14
N LEU A 312 22.15 11.13 -18.25
CA LEU A 312 21.13 10.09 -18.08
C LEU A 312 20.10 10.10 -19.24
N PRO A 313 19.82 8.96 -19.89
CA PRO A 313 18.87 8.91 -20.99
C PRO A 313 17.43 9.15 -20.49
N ARG A 314 16.81 10.20 -21.03
CA ARG A 314 15.45 10.65 -20.73
C ARG A 314 14.38 9.83 -21.43
N ALA A 315 14.36 8.51 -21.26
CA ALA A 315 13.34 7.66 -21.89
C ALA A 315 12.93 6.47 -21.02
N GLY A 316 11.74 6.59 -20.41
CA GLY A 316 10.93 5.43 -20.06
C GLY A 316 10.36 4.83 -21.34
N ILE A 317 10.46 3.51 -21.47
CA ILE A 317 10.13 2.67 -22.64
C ILE A 317 11.26 2.67 -23.69
N GLY A 318 12.06 1.61 -23.66
CA GLY A 318 13.15 1.39 -24.60
C GLY A 318 12.65 1.25 -26.04
N TYR A 319 13.07 2.18 -26.89
CA TYR A 319 13.13 1.98 -28.33
C TYR A 319 14.60 1.84 -28.72
N GLN A 320 15.00 0.67 -29.20
CA GLN A 320 16.33 0.46 -29.79
C GLN A 320 16.35 1.05 -31.19
N GLY A 321 17.10 2.12 -31.37
CA GLY A 321 17.46 2.62 -32.68
C GLY A 321 18.69 3.49 -32.54
N ASP A 322 19.80 3.05 -33.09
CA ASP A 322 21.01 3.85 -33.24
C ASP A 322 20.65 5.05 -34.14
N VAL A 323 20.51 6.25 -33.56
CA VAL A 323 20.15 7.47 -34.30
C VAL A 323 21.42 8.08 -34.91
N SER A 324 22.11 7.31 -35.73
CA SER A 324 23.27 7.80 -36.46
C SER A 324 22.92 8.28 -37.87
N GLU A 325 21.71 8.00 -38.40
CA GLU A 325 21.25 8.54 -39.68
C GLU A 325 19.75 8.89 -39.68
N ARG A 326 19.40 10.10 -40.16
CA ARG A 326 18.00 10.48 -40.41
C ARG A 326 17.42 9.54 -41.46
N LYS A 327 16.64 8.54 -41.06
CA LYS A 327 15.89 7.71 -42.00
C LYS A 327 14.83 8.56 -42.70
N HIS A 328 14.77 8.43 -44.03
CA HIS A 328 13.78 9.12 -44.86
C HIS A 328 12.39 8.53 -44.62
N SER A 329 11.36 9.38 -44.71
CA SER A 329 9.94 9.07 -44.50
C SER A 329 9.35 7.95 -45.38
N GLN A 330 10.13 7.35 -46.28
CA GLN A 330 9.72 6.29 -47.19
C GLN A 330 10.04 4.88 -46.66
N ASP A 331 10.86 4.73 -45.61
CA ASP A 331 11.21 3.43 -45.03
C ASP A 331 10.21 2.92 -43.97
N LEU A 332 9.24 3.76 -43.57
CA LEU A 332 8.10 3.34 -42.76
C LEU A 332 6.99 2.86 -43.69
N ALA A 333 7.12 1.63 -44.18
CA ALA A 333 6.06 0.94 -44.91
C ALA A 333 4.87 0.61 -43.99
N LEU A 334 4.15 1.65 -43.57
CA LEU A 334 2.74 1.58 -43.25
C LEU A 334 2.05 2.21 -44.44
N ASP A 335 1.13 1.49 -45.07
CA ASP A 335 0.37 1.98 -46.21
C ASP A 335 -0.56 3.12 -45.74
N ILE A 336 -0.06 4.35 -45.76
CA ILE A 336 -0.72 5.51 -45.14
C ILE A 336 -1.89 6.01 -45.99
N HIS A 337 -2.15 5.44 -47.18
CA HIS A 337 -3.01 6.10 -48.17
C HIS A 337 -4.41 5.53 -48.39
N GLU A 338 -4.82 4.43 -47.77
CA GLU A 338 -6.15 3.86 -48.10
C GLU A 338 -7.26 4.04 -47.06
N LYS A 339 -6.96 4.54 -45.86
CA LYS A 339 -8.01 4.85 -44.85
C LYS A 339 -7.80 6.19 -44.16
N PRO A 340 -8.81 7.08 -44.10
CA PRO A 340 -8.74 8.30 -43.29
C PRO A 340 -8.35 7.99 -41.84
N LEU A 341 -7.59 8.88 -41.21
CA LEU A 341 -7.07 8.70 -39.83
C LEU A 341 -8.20 8.41 -38.83
N GLU A 342 -9.37 8.99 -39.08
CA GLU A 342 -10.61 8.90 -38.30
C GLU A 342 -11.19 7.48 -38.23
N GLU A 343 -10.94 6.66 -39.25
CA GLU A 343 -11.42 5.28 -39.34
C GLU A 343 -10.43 4.25 -38.75
N ARG A 344 -9.24 4.71 -38.35
CA ARG A 344 -8.18 3.86 -37.79
C ARG A 344 -8.23 3.74 -36.27
N PHE A 345 -9.03 4.59 -35.60
CA PHE A 345 -9.23 4.56 -34.16
C PHE A 345 -10.66 4.11 -33.85
N GLN A 346 -10.80 2.93 -33.24
CA GLN A 346 -12.07 2.55 -32.63
C GLN A 346 -12.33 3.46 -31.43
N LYS A 347 -13.48 4.15 -31.44
CA LYS A 347 -13.89 5.03 -30.34
C LYS A 347 -13.98 4.23 -29.04
N SER A 348 -13.20 4.65 -28.04
CA SER A 348 -13.37 4.27 -26.64
C SER A 348 -14.83 4.53 -26.22
N SER A 349 -15.44 3.56 -25.55
CA SER A 349 -16.84 3.57 -25.13
C SER A 349 -17.04 4.02 -23.67
N THR A 350 -16.16 4.85 -23.11
CA THR A 350 -16.32 5.37 -21.73
C THR A 350 -16.14 6.90 -21.69
N PRO A 351 -17.14 7.66 -21.18
CA PRO A 351 -17.13 9.11 -21.19
C PRO A 351 -16.50 9.72 -19.92
N PHE A 352 -15.71 10.78 -20.07
CA PHE A 352 -15.43 11.74 -18.99
C PHE A 352 -15.61 13.15 -19.55
N SER A 353 -16.63 13.86 -19.05
CA SER A 353 -16.60 15.28 -18.65
C SER A 353 -18.00 15.77 -18.24
N THR A 354 -17.98 16.69 -17.30
CA THR A 354 -18.99 17.18 -16.35
C THR A 354 -20.14 18.01 -16.92
N LEU A 355 -21.39 17.62 -16.61
CA LEU A 355 -22.50 18.43 -16.04
C LEU A 355 -23.83 17.64 -16.12
N ASP A 356 -24.47 17.49 -14.95
CA ASP A 356 -25.86 17.08 -14.63
C ASP A 356 -26.52 15.87 -15.33
N GLU A 357 -26.82 14.87 -14.48
CA GLU A 357 -27.71 13.70 -14.53
C GLU A 357 -28.86 13.59 -15.59
N PRO A 358 -29.43 12.39 -15.83
CA PRO A 358 -28.80 11.18 -16.36
C PRO A 358 -29.73 10.46 -17.38
N LEU A 359 -29.36 9.22 -17.68
CA LEU A 359 -30.22 8.07 -18.00
C LEU A 359 -30.64 7.83 -19.45
N HIS A 360 -30.34 6.58 -19.81
CA HIS A 360 -30.96 5.74 -20.82
C HIS A 360 -32.19 6.32 -21.49
N SER A 361 -32.22 6.21 -22.80
CA SER A 361 -33.43 5.69 -23.41
C SER A 361 -33.06 4.80 -24.58
N ALA A 362 -33.61 3.61 -24.60
CA ALA A 362 -34.33 3.27 -25.82
C ALA A 362 -35.77 3.78 -25.63
N PRO A 363 -36.47 4.30 -26.65
CA PRO A 363 -36.01 4.94 -27.89
C PRO A 363 -36.75 6.28 -28.21
N ASP A 364 -36.27 6.90 -29.29
CA ASP A 364 -36.90 7.82 -30.25
C ASP A 364 -37.73 9.03 -29.79
N ASP A 365 -37.13 10.22 -29.98
CA ASP A 365 -37.84 11.43 -30.43
C ASP A 365 -36.95 12.23 -31.40
N SER A 366 -36.76 11.65 -32.58
CA SER A 366 -36.19 12.31 -33.74
C SER A 366 -37.15 13.39 -34.26
N ALA A 367 -37.04 14.63 -33.78
CA ALA A 367 -37.64 15.77 -34.52
C ALA A 367 -37.17 17.19 -34.16
N ARG A 368 -36.62 17.47 -32.97
CA ARG A 368 -36.62 18.88 -32.51
C ARG A 368 -35.30 19.66 -32.45
N ASN A 369 -34.13 19.03 -32.45
CA ASN A 369 -32.87 19.77 -32.26
C ASN A 369 -31.87 19.60 -33.42
N ALA A 370 -32.34 19.72 -34.67
CA ALA A 370 -31.48 19.77 -35.84
C ALA A 370 -30.76 21.13 -36.00
N ALA A 371 -31.29 22.21 -35.41
CA ALA A 371 -30.76 23.56 -35.58
C ALA A 371 -29.54 23.88 -34.69
N GLU A 372 -29.38 23.22 -33.55
CA GLU A 372 -28.25 23.46 -32.63
C GLU A 372 -26.98 22.66 -32.96
N ARG A 373 -27.07 21.65 -33.83
CA ARG A 373 -25.90 20.85 -34.24
C ARG A 373 -24.99 21.54 -35.25
N LEU A 374 -25.46 22.56 -35.98
CA LEU A 374 -24.68 23.27 -37.00
C LEU A 374 -23.78 24.38 -36.44
N ALA A 375 -23.84 24.69 -35.14
CA ALA A 375 -23.05 25.78 -34.53
C ALA A 375 -21.79 25.33 -33.78
N ARG A 376 -21.48 24.01 -33.74
CA ARG A 376 -20.30 23.45 -33.02
C ARG A 376 -19.24 22.81 -33.93
N GLU A 377 -19.23 23.14 -35.22
CA GLU A 377 -18.09 22.84 -36.09
C GLU A 377 -17.03 23.95 -35.93
N GLY A 378 -16.07 23.76 -35.03
CA GLY A 378 -14.97 24.71 -34.85
C GLY A 378 -13.97 24.43 -33.73
N ALA A 379 -14.25 23.48 -32.84
CA ALA A 379 -13.27 23.07 -31.83
C ALA A 379 -12.21 22.19 -32.48
N LYS A 380 -11.06 22.79 -32.84
CA LYS A 380 -9.85 22.08 -33.25
C LYS A 380 -9.48 21.09 -32.15
N PHE A 381 -9.30 19.83 -32.52
CA PHE A 381 -8.59 18.86 -31.68
C PHE A 381 -7.19 19.40 -31.40
N GLU A 382 -6.88 19.65 -30.13
CA GLU A 382 -5.53 19.96 -29.70
C GLU A 382 -4.73 18.65 -29.68
N ALA A 383 -3.68 18.58 -30.50
CA ALA A 383 -2.73 17.47 -30.42
C ALA A 383 -2.08 17.48 -29.02
N PRO A 384 -1.88 16.32 -28.37
CA PRO A 384 -1.20 16.26 -27.08
C PRO A 384 0.13 17.01 -27.15
N THR A 385 0.25 18.08 -26.35
CA THR A 385 1.49 18.86 -26.26
C THR A 385 2.50 18.10 -25.41
N PRO A 386 3.81 18.38 -25.57
CA PRO A 386 4.84 17.89 -24.67
C PRO A 386 4.49 18.14 -23.20
N ASP A 387 3.83 19.25 -22.87
CA ASP A 387 3.39 19.57 -21.50
C ASP A 387 2.32 18.60 -20.97
N SER A 388 1.43 18.08 -21.83
CA SER A 388 0.45 17.06 -21.46
C SER A 388 1.07 15.66 -21.25
N ILE A 389 2.23 15.40 -21.87
CA ILE A 389 3.01 14.16 -21.69
C ILE A 389 3.95 14.32 -20.49
N LEU A 390 4.46 15.53 -20.24
CA LEU A 390 5.35 15.89 -19.15
C LEU A 390 4.63 16.15 -17.82
N GLY A 391 3.32 16.41 -17.81
CA GLY A 391 2.56 16.65 -16.58
C GLY A 391 2.57 15.49 -15.58
N GLY A 392 2.73 14.24 -16.03
CA GLY A 392 2.94 13.10 -15.12
C GLY A 392 4.33 13.06 -14.47
N PHE A 393 5.30 13.81 -14.99
CA PHE A 393 6.65 13.93 -14.43
C PHE A 393 6.72 15.02 -13.34
N GLU A 394 5.75 15.93 -13.28
CA GLU A 394 5.67 16.93 -12.22
C GLU A 394 5.38 16.28 -10.85
N GLU A 395 4.79 15.07 -10.78
CA GLU A 395 4.61 14.34 -9.51
C GLU A 395 5.94 13.97 -8.80
N CYS A 396 7.05 13.91 -9.54
CA CYS A 396 8.37 13.64 -8.97
C CYS A 396 8.99 14.86 -8.28
N ASP A 397 8.55 16.07 -8.66
CA ASP A 397 9.09 17.35 -8.18
C ASP A 397 8.09 18.15 -7.34
N ASP A 398 6.79 17.89 -7.45
CA ASP A 398 5.71 18.50 -6.69
C ASP A 398 5.61 17.86 -5.29
N VAL A 399 6.49 18.32 -4.41
CA VAL A 399 6.46 17.96 -3.00
C VAL A 399 5.59 18.97 -2.27
N ASP A 400 4.41 18.53 -1.82
CA ASP A 400 3.55 19.36 -0.97
C ASP A 400 4.37 19.87 0.24
N PRO A 401 4.60 21.19 0.36
CA PRO A 401 5.42 21.75 1.43
C PRO A 401 4.81 21.54 2.82
N ASN A 402 3.52 21.20 2.87
CA ASN A 402 2.77 20.90 4.09
C ASN A 402 2.62 19.39 4.35
N ALA A 403 3.21 18.54 3.50
CA ALA A 403 3.23 17.10 3.74
C ALA A 403 3.91 16.80 5.07
N THR A 404 3.22 16.03 5.90
CA THR A 404 3.70 15.57 7.19
C THR A 404 3.52 14.07 7.27
N ALA A 405 4.45 13.38 7.92
CA ALA A 405 4.32 11.97 8.22
C ALA A 405 5.15 11.64 9.44
N ALA A 406 4.72 10.64 10.21
CA ALA A 406 5.45 10.18 11.38
C ALA A 406 5.30 8.67 11.55
N VAL A 407 6.36 8.04 12.06
CA VAL A 407 6.32 6.68 12.59
C VAL A 407 6.07 6.77 14.09
N VAL A 408 4.98 6.16 14.54
CA VAL A 408 4.54 6.14 15.94
C VAL A 408 4.67 4.72 16.48
N ARG A 409 5.42 4.55 17.57
CA ARG A 409 5.50 3.29 18.30
C ARG A 409 4.53 3.32 19.47
N VAL A 410 3.61 2.38 19.47
CA VAL A 410 2.54 2.27 20.46
C VAL A 410 2.76 1.00 21.27
N GLN A 411 2.94 1.14 22.58
CA GLN A 411 2.85 0.02 23.51
C GLN A 411 1.37 -0.28 23.74
N LEU A 412 0.97 -1.48 23.37
CA LEU A 412 -0.36 -2.00 23.63
C LEU A 412 -0.35 -2.64 25.02
N ALA A 413 -1.50 -2.57 25.68
CA ALA A 413 -1.70 -3.01 27.04
C ALA A 413 -1.19 -4.44 27.30
N SER A 414 -0.08 -4.60 28.05
CA SER A 414 0.37 -5.90 28.58
C SER A 414 -0.13 -6.12 30.02
N ASP A 415 0.17 -5.17 30.94
CA ASP A 415 0.01 -5.41 32.39
C ASP A 415 -0.98 -4.46 33.10
N ASN A 416 -1.02 -3.17 32.72
CA ASN A 416 -1.86 -2.14 33.36
C ASN A 416 -3.05 -1.66 32.52
N ASN A 417 -3.32 -2.32 31.40
CA ASN A 417 -4.36 -1.95 30.44
C ASN A 417 -4.26 -0.53 29.85
N ASN A 418 -3.11 0.12 29.98
CA ASN A 418 -2.85 1.42 29.40
C ASN A 418 -2.13 1.26 28.06
N VAL A 419 -2.67 1.91 27.04
CA VAL A 419 -2.02 2.08 25.75
C VAL A 419 -1.23 3.38 25.81
N VAL A 420 0.05 3.34 25.45
CA VAL A 420 0.96 4.48 25.56
C VAL A 420 1.74 4.62 24.27
N VAL A 421 1.94 5.84 23.80
CA VAL A 421 2.88 6.09 22.70
C VAL A 421 4.27 6.17 23.29
N GLN A 422 5.12 5.21 22.95
CA GLN A 422 6.50 5.14 23.46
C GLN A 422 7.41 6.15 22.76
N ALA A 423 7.26 6.25 21.43
CA ALA A 423 8.12 7.04 20.59
C ALA A 423 7.37 7.56 19.37
N LYS A 424 7.79 8.73 18.90
CA LYS A 424 7.36 9.34 17.63
C LYS A 424 8.60 9.78 16.86
N TYR A 425 8.68 9.39 15.59
CA TYR A 425 9.74 9.78 14.68
C TYR A 425 9.14 10.51 13.47
N ASP A 426 9.37 11.81 13.37
CA ASP A 426 8.88 12.62 12.25
C ASP A 426 9.72 12.39 10.98
N ILE A 427 9.03 12.19 9.86
CA ILE A 427 9.64 11.95 8.55
C ILE A 427 9.83 13.29 7.84
N ASN A 428 11.04 13.53 7.33
CA ASN A 428 11.30 14.68 6.47
C ASN A 428 10.66 14.47 5.09
N CYS A 429 9.38 14.82 4.97
CA CYS A 429 8.59 14.63 3.76
C CYS A 429 9.10 15.43 2.55
N ARG A 430 9.96 16.44 2.77
CA ARG A 430 10.65 17.17 1.70
C ARG A 430 11.74 16.35 1.01
N LYS A 431 12.31 15.38 1.73
CA LYS A 431 13.37 14.49 1.22
C LYS A 431 12.87 13.08 0.94
N PHE A 432 11.87 12.61 1.70
CA PHE A 432 11.38 11.25 1.66
C PHE A 432 9.86 11.25 1.57
N ARG A 433 9.31 10.83 0.44
CA ARG A 433 7.86 10.61 0.28
C ARG A 433 7.57 9.13 0.49
N PHE A 434 6.64 8.80 1.38
CA PHE A 434 6.24 7.40 1.55
C PHE A 434 5.59 6.88 0.26
N LEU A 435 6.01 5.70 -0.19
CA LEU A 435 5.47 5.08 -1.40
C LEU A 435 4.52 3.94 -1.04
N CYS A 436 5.00 2.91 -0.36
CA CYS A 436 4.17 1.80 0.07
C CYS A 436 4.81 0.97 1.18
N GLN A 437 3.99 0.09 1.73
CA GLN A 437 4.39 -0.89 2.73
C GLN A 437 5.00 -2.16 2.13
N SER A 438 5.92 -2.73 2.90
CA SER A 438 6.54 -4.00 2.62
C SER A 438 5.54 -5.15 2.70
N ALA A 439 5.78 -6.18 1.89
CA ALA A 439 5.14 -7.46 2.12
C ALA A 439 5.74 -8.14 3.35
N ARG A 440 4.87 -8.51 4.30
CA ARG A 440 5.31 -9.34 5.43
C ARG A 440 5.60 -10.75 4.92
N THR A 441 6.87 -11.06 4.71
CA THR A 441 7.31 -12.40 4.31
C THR A 441 7.77 -13.21 5.52
N PRO A 442 7.75 -14.55 5.44
CA PRO A 442 8.42 -15.48 6.35
C PRO A 442 9.81 -15.08 6.83
N ALA A 443 10.62 -14.47 5.94
CA ALA A 443 11.96 -14.00 6.25
C ALA A 443 11.96 -12.77 7.20
N ALA A 444 10.86 -12.01 7.26
CA ALA A 444 10.75 -10.73 7.95
C ALA A 444 10.18 -10.79 9.37
N PHE A 445 9.86 -11.99 9.89
CA PHE A 445 9.09 -12.16 11.14
C PHE A 445 9.76 -11.73 12.43
N ALA A 446 11.09 -11.62 12.45
CA ALA A 446 11.79 -11.36 13.69
C ALA A 446 12.11 -9.87 13.88
N ASN A 447 12.53 -9.12 12.84
CA ASN A 447 13.11 -7.77 13.03
C ASN A 447 13.04 -6.82 11.80
N ASP A 448 12.32 -7.15 10.72
CA ASP A 448 12.52 -6.46 9.43
C ASP A 448 11.27 -5.70 8.98
N THR A 449 10.76 -4.81 9.84
CA THR A 449 9.79 -3.80 9.41
C THR A 449 10.48 -2.87 8.43
N THR A 450 10.05 -2.92 7.16
CA THR A 450 10.66 -2.18 6.06
C THR A 450 9.66 -1.24 5.40
N PHE A 451 10.16 -0.07 4.99
CA PHE A 451 9.39 1.00 4.37
C PHE A 451 10.03 1.40 3.07
N LEU A 452 9.24 1.60 2.02
CA LEU A 452 9.72 2.15 0.76
C LEU A 452 9.39 3.64 0.70
N PHE A 453 10.43 4.46 0.56
CA PHE A 453 10.32 5.90 0.36
C PHE A 453 10.86 6.28 -1.02
N GLN A 454 10.25 7.27 -1.65
CA GLN A 454 10.89 7.97 -2.76
C GLN A 454 11.94 8.92 -2.16
N ASN A 455 13.16 8.82 -2.66
CA ASN A 455 14.20 9.83 -2.46
C ASN A 455 14.75 10.22 -3.83
N ASP A 456 14.46 11.46 -4.22
CA ASP A 456 14.73 11.95 -5.56
C ASP A 456 14.11 11.02 -6.64
N VAL A 457 14.94 10.45 -7.51
CA VAL A 457 14.51 9.55 -8.59
C VAL A 457 14.39 8.09 -8.14
N HIS A 458 14.96 7.74 -6.99
CA HIS A 458 15.06 6.35 -6.51
C HIS A 458 13.95 5.99 -5.52
N GLY A 459 13.64 4.70 -5.42
CA GLY A 459 12.94 4.13 -4.28
C GLY A 459 13.97 3.60 -3.28
N VAL A 460 14.01 4.13 -2.07
CA VAL A 460 14.95 3.72 -1.02
C VAL A 460 14.19 2.98 0.08
N ILE A 461 14.71 1.82 0.47
CA ILE A 461 14.10 0.93 1.45
C ILE A 461 14.78 1.14 2.78
N PHE A 462 14.01 1.52 3.79
CA PHE A 462 14.47 1.68 5.15
C PHE A 462 13.94 0.57 6.05
N GLN A 463 14.82 -0.05 6.81
CA GLN A 463 14.47 -0.95 7.90
C GLN A 463 14.38 -0.19 9.22
N ALA A 464 13.31 -0.41 9.99
CA ALA A 464 13.26 -0.03 11.39
C ALA A 464 14.13 -0.98 12.21
N VAL A 465 15.17 -0.42 12.84
CA VAL A 465 16.09 -1.13 13.71
C VAL A 465 15.93 -0.60 15.13
N GLU A 466 15.80 -1.53 16.08
CA GLU A 466 15.82 -1.22 17.50
C GLU A 466 17.26 -1.04 17.98
N SER A 467 17.55 0.12 18.59
CA SER A 467 18.84 0.34 19.22
C SER A 467 18.89 -0.40 20.56
N ALA A 468 19.49 -1.59 20.58
CA ALA A 468 19.63 -2.43 21.78
C ALA A 468 20.53 -1.82 22.88
N SER A 469 21.20 -0.69 22.63
CA SER A 469 22.27 -0.17 23.50
C SER A 469 21.85 0.84 24.56
N ASP A 470 20.65 1.42 24.49
CA ASP A 470 20.19 2.42 25.48
C ASP A 470 18.78 2.08 25.97
N ALA A 471 18.69 1.32 27.07
CA ALA A 471 17.43 0.98 27.73
C ALA A 471 16.58 2.21 28.15
N GLU A 472 17.19 3.41 28.20
CA GLU A 472 16.53 4.67 28.53
C GLU A 472 16.06 5.46 27.30
N LYS A 473 16.48 5.09 26.08
CA LYS A 473 16.12 5.77 24.82
C LYS A 473 15.81 4.77 23.73
N GLN A 474 14.66 4.11 23.87
CA GLN A 474 14.06 3.30 22.83
C GLN A 474 13.61 4.16 21.63
N GLN A 475 14.57 4.67 20.85
CA GLN A 475 14.32 5.44 19.64
C GLN A 475 14.22 4.50 18.44
N VAL A 476 13.16 4.65 17.66
CA VAL A 476 13.03 4.00 16.34
C VAL A 476 14.07 4.62 15.42
N THR A 477 15.01 3.80 14.92
CA THR A 477 15.99 4.24 13.91
C THR A 477 15.66 3.60 12.59
N LEU A 478 15.70 4.38 11.51
CA LEU A 478 15.49 3.91 10.14
C LEU A 478 16.83 3.82 9.42
N VAL A 479 17.21 2.62 8.97
CA VAL A 479 18.48 2.33 8.28
C VAL A 479 18.21 1.98 6.81
N HIS A 480 18.89 2.64 5.87
CA HIS A 480 18.78 2.34 4.45
C HIS A 480 19.40 0.95 4.15
N THR A 481 18.61 0.02 3.59
CA THR A 481 19.04 -1.37 3.38
C THR A 481 19.06 -1.81 1.91
N ALA A 482 18.24 -1.18 1.05
CA ALA A 482 18.19 -1.50 -0.37
C ALA A 482 17.64 -0.33 -1.18
N THR A 483 17.99 -0.30 -2.47
CA THR A 483 17.52 0.70 -3.43
C THR A 483 16.82 0.00 -4.60
N LEU A 484 15.67 0.54 -5.00
CA LEU A 484 15.04 0.30 -6.28
C LEU A 484 15.42 1.45 -7.22
N PRO A 485 16.36 1.26 -8.15
CA PRO A 485 16.90 2.35 -8.96
C PRO A 485 15.80 2.99 -9.83
N ALA A 486 15.82 4.32 -9.99
CA ALA A 486 14.82 5.09 -10.76
C ALA A 486 13.32 4.82 -10.43
N PHE A 487 13.01 4.16 -9.30
CA PHE A 487 11.65 3.72 -9.00
C PHE A 487 10.70 4.88 -8.71
N GLY A 488 11.22 6.03 -8.25
CA GLY A 488 10.47 7.27 -8.08
C GLY A 488 9.86 7.75 -9.41
N PHE A 489 10.60 7.67 -10.51
CA PHE A 489 10.09 7.97 -11.86
C PHE A 489 9.14 6.88 -12.37
N VAL A 490 9.50 5.62 -12.15
CA VAL A 490 8.69 4.48 -12.61
C VAL A 490 7.28 4.58 -12.06
N GLN A 491 7.13 4.77 -10.73
CA GLN A 491 5.80 4.83 -10.12
C GLN A 491 5.01 6.07 -10.56
N ALA A 492 5.68 7.22 -10.73
CA ALA A 492 5.02 8.45 -11.18
C ALA A 492 4.49 8.32 -12.62
N SER A 493 5.20 7.58 -13.48
CA SER A 493 4.75 7.32 -14.86
C SER A 493 3.50 6.44 -14.98
N LYS A 494 3.06 5.79 -13.89
CA LYS A 494 1.87 4.91 -13.87
C LYS A 494 0.65 5.69 -13.37
N GLN A 495 -0.13 6.21 -14.31
CA GLN A 495 -1.36 6.97 -14.02
C GLN A 495 -2.46 6.11 -13.39
N GLU A 496 -2.60 4.87 -13.84
CA GLU A 496 -3.66 3.95 -13.41
C GLU A 496 -3.24 3.06 -12.23
N LYS A 497 -2.27 3.48 -11.41
CA LYS A 497 -1.77 2.69 -10.27
C LYS A 497 -2.86 2.48 -9.22
N LYS A 498 -3.20 1.22 -8.94
CA LYS A 498 -4.13 0.86 -7.87
C LYS A 498 -3.41 0.37 -6.63
N PHE A 499 -2.47 -0.56 -6.81
CA PHE A 499 -1.71 -1.16 -5.71
C PHE A 499 -0.22 -1.03 -5.95
N MET A 500 0.50 -0.82 -4.87
CA MET A 500 1.95 -0.89 -4.86
C MET A 500 2.40 -1.69 -3.63
N THR A 501 3.36 -2.59 -3.84
CA THR A 501 3.94 -3.42 -2.78
C THR A 501 5.35 -3.81 -3.19
N PHE A 502 6.18 -4.21 -2.24
CA PHE A 502 7.54 -4.64 -2.51
C PHE A 502 7.94 -5.80 -1.63
N HIS A 503 8.93 -6.56 -2.10
CA HIS A 503 9.56 -7.62 -1.31
C HIS A 503 10.41 -7.02 -0.20
N ALA A 504 10.33 -7.55 1.04
CA ALA A 504 10.95 -6.93 2.22
C ALA A 504 12.47 -6.68 2.10
N THR A 505 13.18 -7.48 1.32
CA THR A 505 14.63 -7.31 1.07
C THR A 505 14.97 -6.31 -0.03
N GLY A 506 13.96 -5.79 -0.74
CA GLY A 506 14.16 -4.97 -1.95
C GLY A 506 14.44 -5.77 -3.22
N ALA A 507 14.28 -7.10 -3.21
CA ALA A 507 14.50 -7.94 -4.38
C ALA A 507 13.67 -7.49 -5.60
N PHE A 508 12.41 -7.13 -5.39
CA PHE A 508 11.56 -6.53 -6.41
C PHE A 508 10.44 -5.68 -5.81
N ALA A 509 9.85 -4.82 -6.63
CA ALA A 509 8.63 -4.10 -6.34
C ALA A 509 7.58 -4.32 -7.43
N CYS A 510 6.32 -4.18 -7.04
CA CYS A 510 5.17 -4.45 -7.88
C CYS A 510 4.25 -3.23 -7.94
N ILE A 511 3.80 -2.89 -9.14
CA ILE A 511 2.74 -1.89 -9.38
C ILE A 511 1.61 -2.59 -10.13
N GLY A 512 0.46 -2.71 -9.47
CA GLY A 512 -0.78 -3.20 -10.10
C GLY A 512 -1.62 -2.03 -10.58
N GLU A 513 -2.02 -2.04 -11.85
CA GLU A 513 -2.98 -1.07 -12.39
C GLU A 513 -4.40 -1.40 -11.90
N PHE A 514 -5.35 -0.46 -12.04
CA PHE A 514 -6.76 -0.73 -11.73
C PHE A 514 -7.27 -1.96 -12.46
N GLU A 515 -6.85 -2.15 -13.72
CA GLU A 515 -7.19 -3.26 -14.57
C GLU A 515 -5.97 -3.73 -15.37
N LYS A 516 -6.06 -4.91 -15.98
CA LYS A 516 -5.18 -5.41 -17.05
C LYS A 516 -3.80 -5.85 -16.64
N ARG A 517 -3.04 -5.05 -15.88
CA ARG A 517 -1.58 -5.25 -15.80
C ARG A 517 -1.01 -5.21 -14.39
N LEU A 518 0.00 -6.05 -14.20
CA LEU A 518 0.95 -5.99 -13.10
C LEU A 518 2.35 -5.76 -13.66
N PHE A 519 3.03 -4.74 -13.16
CA PHE A 519 4.44 -4.48 -13.43
C PHE A 519 5.28 -4.97 -12.26
N ILE A 520 6.38 -5.65 -12.57
CA ILE A 520 7.35 -6.16 -11.58
C ILE A 520 8.71 -5.57 -11.94
N TYR A 521 9.35 -4.88 -11.00
CA TYR A 521 10.63 -4.21 -11.16
C TYR A 521 11.64 -4.82 -10.20
N HIS A 522 12.75 -5.36 -10.71
CA HIS A 522 13.80 -5.98 -9.89
C HIS A 522 14.74 -4.93 -9.31
N GLY A 523 15.09 -5.07 -8.03
CA GLY A 523 15.90 -4.07 -7.32
C GLY A 523 17.40 -4.18 -7.56
N ALA A 524 17.88 -5.32 -8.04
CA ALA A 524 19.29 -5.55 -8.32
C ALA A 524 19.47 -6.32 -9.64
N PRO A 525 20.63 -6.16 -10.30
CA PRO A 525 21.03 -7.00 -11.42
C PRO A 525 20.99 -8.49 -11.05
N SER A 526 20.32 -9.28 -11.86
CA SER A 526 20.20 -10.73 -11.67
C SER A 526 21.37 -11.51 -12.29
N ASP A 527 22.13 -10.89 -13.19
CA ASP A 527 23.30 -11.49 -13.84
C ASP A 527 24.43 -10.47 -14.08
N ALA A 528 25.59 -10.99 -14.49
CA ALA A 528 26.80 -10.19 -14.68
C ALA A 528 26.71 -9.20 -15.85
N GLU A 529 25.89 -9.49 -16.86
CA GLU A 529 25.70 -8.58 -18.00
C GLU A 529 24.81 -7.41 -17.59
N GLU A 530 23.74 -7.65 -16.83
CA GLU A 530 22.93 -6.59 -16.22
C GLU A 530 23.76 -5.67 -15.33
N ALA A 531 24.63 -6.24 -14.50
CA ALA A 531 25.51 -5.47 -13.62
C ALA A 531 26.52 -4.62 -14.42
N LYS A 532 27.07 -5.15 -15.51
CA LYS A 532 28.00 -4.43 -16.39
C LYS A 532 27.32 -3.31 -17.18
N LEU A 533 26.06 -3.52 -17.56
CA LEU A 533 25.27 -2.54 -18.31
C LEU A 533 24.49 -1.59 -17.40
N HIS A 534 24.58 -1.75 -16.08
CA HIS A 534 23.81 -0.97 -15.10
C HIS A 534 22.30 -0.99 -15.39
N THR A 535 21.78 -2.18 -15.66
CA THR A 535 20.36 -2.39 -15.97
C THR A 535 19.72 -3.36 -14.99
N CYS A 536 18.39 -3.32 -14.87
CA CYS A 536 17.61 -4.27 -14.06
C CYS A 536 16.43 -4.80 -14.87
N LYS A 537 15.95 -6.02 -14.57
CA LYS A 537 14.78 -6.59 -15.25
C LYS A 537 13.49 -5.89 -14.84
N GLN A 538 12.57 -5.76 -15.78
CA GLN A 538 11.16 -5.54 -15.52
C GLN A 538 10.31 -6.60 -16.21
N HIS A 539 9.18 -6.95 -15.62
CA HIS A 539 8.17 -7.81 -16.23
C HIS A 539 6.82 -7.10 -16.28
N VAL A 540 6.05 -7.41 -17.32
CA VAL A 540 4.66 -6.99 -17.46
C VAL A 540 3.81 -8.25 -17.55
N VAL A 541 2.89 -8.42 -16.60
CA VAL A 541 1.98 -9.56 -16.54
C VAL A 541 0.58 -9.08 -16.87
N GLU A 542 0.03 -9.62 -17.96
CA GLU A 542 -1.36 -9.38 -18.36
C GLU A 542 -2.31 -10.29 -17.54
N LEU A 543 -3.23 -9.66 -16.83
CA LEU A 543 -4.22 -10.25 -15.94
C LEU A 543 -5.62 -10.30 -16.57
N GLY A 544 -5.81 -9.66 -17.72
CA GLY A 544 -7.09 -9.56 -18.43
C GLY A 544 -7.93 -8.36 -17.98
N ASP A 545 -9.12 -8.21 -18.57
CA ASP A 545 -10.01 -7.06 -18.36
C ASP A 545 -10.83 -7.19 -17.06
N HIS A 546 -10.13 -7.30 -15.94
CA HIS A 546 -10.73 -7.40 -14.62
C HIS A 546 -10.08 -6.42 -13.65
N GLN A 547 -10.92 -5.80 -12.82
CA GLN A 547 -10.44 -4.93 -11.76
C GLN A 547 -9.67 -5.73 -10.71
N LEU A 548 -8.49 -5.22 -10.32
CA LEU A 548 -7.73 -5.80 -9.21
C LEU A 548 -8.43 -5.48 -7.89
N LEU A 549 -8.70 -6.49 -7.08
CA LEU A 549 -9.28 -6.34 -5.74
C LEU A 549 -8.23 -6.53 -4.64
N GLY A 550 -7.13 -7.20 -4.94
CA GLY A 550 -6.01 -7.33 -4.02
C GLY A 550 -4.73 -7.79 -4.70
N LEU A 551 -3.60 -7.41 -4.12
CA LEU A 551 -2.25 -7.72 -4.59
C LEU A 551 -1.35 -7.93 -3.38
N ARG A 552 -0.71 -9.10 -3.27
CA ARG A 552 0.22 -9.41 -2.17
C ARG A 552 1.42 -10.21 -2.63
N VAL A 553 2.62 -9.78 -2.25
CA VAL A 553 3.77 -10.68 -2.21
C VAL A 553 3.63 -11.55 -0.96
N THR A 554 3.77 -12.86 -1.11
CA THR A 554 3.50 -13.84 -0.03
C THR A 554 4.76 -14.54 0.46
N ASN A 555 5.76 -14.65 -0.40
CA ASN A 555 7.10 -15.15 -0.09
C ASN A 555 8.09 -14.56 -1.12
N ASP A 556 9.31 -15.07 -1.13
CA ASP A 556 10.42 -14.55 -1.93
C ASP A 556 10.18 -14.59 -3.44
N ARG A 557 9.20 -15.36 -3.92
CA ARG A 557 8.98 -15.59 -5.36
C ARG A 557 7.53 -15.47 -5.79
N THR A 558 6.57 -15.48 -4.87
CA THR A 558 5.16 -15.62 -5.22
C THR A 558 4.38 -14.34 -4.94
N ILE A 559 3.73 -13.84 -5.97
CA ILE A 559 2.73 -12.78 -5.91
C ILE A 559 1.36 -13.40 -6.11
N LEU A 560 0.41 -13.08 -5.23
CA LEU A 560 -0.99 -13.42 -5.38
C LEU A 560 -1.79 -12.18 -5.77
N VAL A 561 -2.64 -12.34 -6.78
CA VAL A 561 -3.52 -11.27 -7.29
C VAL A 561 -4.97 -11.74 -7.26
N LEU A 562 -5.82 -10.96 -6.59
CA LEU A 562 -7.25 -11.22 -6.47
C LEU A 562 -8.04 -10.32 -7.43
N THR A 563 -8.97 -10.92 -8.16
CA THR A 563 -10.02 -10.24 -8.93
C THR A 563 -11.39 -10.68 -8.43
N ALA A 564 -12.48 -10.16 -8.98
CA ALA A 564 -13.84 -10.56 -8.58
C ALA A 564 -14.12 -12.06 -8.75
N HIS A 565 -13.51 -12.71 -9.75
CA HIS A 565 -13.84 -14.09 -10.13
C HIS A 565 -12.64 -15.03 -10.20
N HIS A 566 -11.42 -14.52 -10.09
CA HIS A 566 -10.20 -15.32 -10.19
C HIS A 566 -9.18 -14.93 -9.12
N ILE A 567 -8.40 -15.91 -8.71
CA ILE A 567 -7.11 -15.71 -8.06
C ILE A 567 -6.01 -16.10 -9.04
N VAL A 568 -4.96 -15.28 -9.12
CA VAL A 568 -3.79 -15.51 -9.97
C VAL A 568 -2.55 -15.61 -9.08
N ALA A 569 -1.82 -16.72 -9.20
CA ALA A 569 -0.49 -16.87 -8.62
C ALA A 569 0.56 -16.60 -9.69
N ILE A 570 1.54 -15.77 -9.36
CA ILE A 570 2.62 -15.35 -10.25
C ILE A 570 3.93 -15.69 -9.57
N THR A 571 4.72 -16.56 -10.20
CA THR A 571 6.06 -16.92 -9.74
C THR A 571 7.08 -16.05 -10.44
N VAL A 572 7.83 -15.29 -9.65
CA VAL A 572 8.89 -14.38 -10.09
C VAL A 572 10.22 -15.16 -10.18
N PRO A 573 10.99 -14.98 -11.26
CA PRO A 573 12.34 -15.52 -11.34
C PRO A 573 13.23 -14.78 -10.33
N VAL A 574 14.05 -15.53 -9.59
CA VAL A 574 15.07 -14.97 -8.69
C VAL A 574 16.42 -15.06 -9.37
#